data_AF-A0A8K0KZ83-F1
#
_entry.id   AF-A0A8K0KZ83-F1
#
_cell.length_a   1.000
_cell.length_b   1.000
_cell.length_c   1.000
_cell.angle_alpha   90.00
_cell.angle_beta   90.00
_cell.angle_gamma   90.00
#
_symmetry.space_group_name_H-M   'P 1'
#
loop_
_entity.id
_entity.type
_entity.pdbx_description
1 polymer ?
#
loop_
_entity_poly.entity_id
_entity_poly.type
_entity_poly.pdbx_seq_one_letter_code
_entity_poly.pdbx_strand_id
1 'polypeptide(L)'
;MSTLKDYSDNIASSVHVVEKYLAEKNLPQPSYDVTSPKEFPADAPPEVQQARINIIEQARELYQLAQYPNESAVTFLEYGMMEAGCLRALHELGVFDAIPQEPGSFISLTELAKVTKLENLIDPLDRMVGRLRVSGILREPKPGHIAHTSISINYAAGQPFNSEIGWFTSIGLKSMALMSDQMQAFRDTVPIRSNSAFNLAFNTPLHFMEWMTHHPVREKQFCDVMDSFFRTPPFSMRHIVAAYPWSTLGPAHLVDVGGNAGLVSIELAKAAPQMRFTVQDQPSPVALGRSTLPPEFADRITFETHDFFTPNPQNAPDFFLLRHILHDWPDAEAGKIVKHMAAQMGPHTKLLIYDSVHQKLRGSTTRHQTPRRLHDVQPGVHHHRADRNDQVRVVYGEITRCVVERSERFRLKQSHCQPRASPRVVATSTAQSCSQRERLRIHGMYGLFRRRNLTPFIGHEGVHECDIDASSIVPEYRWSSVWQPCEDACISQILAPRSARIHAATQPRLIVYGTLVDRRSTPTLHWIA
;
A
#
# COMPACT_ATOMS: atom_id res chain seq x y z
N MET A 1 28.35 -7.00 11.98
CA MET A 1 27.70 -6.57 10.73
C MET A 1 27.79 -7.74 9.77
N SER A 2 26.77 -7.97 8.93
CA SER A 2 26.84 -9.00 7.89
C SER A 2 27.87 -8.61 6.83
N THR A 3 28.68 -9.55 6.40
CA THR A 3 29.67 -9.41 5.33
C THR A 3 29.04 -9.77 3.97
N LEU A 4 29.68 -9.39 2.86
CA LEU A 4 29.26 -9.81 1.51
C LEU A 4 29.17 -11.34 1.38
N LYS A 5 30.07 -12.07 2.07
CA LYS A 5 30.04 -13.53 2.12
C LYS A 5 28.78 -14.04 2.82
N ASP A 6 28.40 -13.46 3.96
CA ASP A 6 27.19 -13.86 4.68
C ASP A 6 25.94 -13.69 3.81
N TYR A 7 25.86 -12.61 3.00
CA TYR A 7 24.77 -12.46 2.03
C TYR A 7 24.80 -13.56 0.96
N SER A 8 25.97 -13.83 0.36
CA SER A 8 26.14 -14.89 -0.64
C SER A 8 25.74 -16.27 -0.13
N ASP A 9 26.22 -16.67 1.06
CA ASP A 9 25.92 -17.96 1.68
C ASP A 9 24.41 -18.11 1.97
N ASN A 10 23.76 -17.04 2.49
CA ASN A 10 22.32 -17.03 2.77
C ASN A 10 21.46 -17.08 1.51
N ILE A 11 21.89 -16.41 0.42
CA ILE A 11 21.25 -16.51 -0.90
C ILE A 11 21.35 -17.94 -1.40
N ALA A 12 22.56 -18.53 -1.45
CA ALA A 12 22.77 -19.89 -1.94
C ALA A 12 21.95 -20.93 -1.16
N SER A 13 21.92 -20.84 0.17
CA SER A 13 21.08 -21.71 1.02
C SER A 13 19.59 -21.56 0.71
N SER A 14 19.11 -20.33 0.50
CA SER A 14 17.71 -20.06 0.17
C SER A 14 17.34 -20.51 -1.25
N VAL A 15 18.25 -20.35 -2.23
CA VAL A 15 18.10 -20.87 -3.59
C VAL A 15 17.92 -22.38 -3.57
N HIS A 16 18.78 -23.11 -2.82
CA HIS A 16 18.67 -24.56 -2.73
C HIS A 16 17.30 -25.05 -2.21
N VAL A 17 16.71 -24.35 -1.21
CA VAL A 17 15.36 -24.67 -0.72
C VAL A 17 14.29 -24.48 -1.80
N VAL A 18 14.38 -23.39 -2.58
CA VAL A 18 13.42 -23.09 -3.66
C VAL A 18 13.58 -24.06 -4.82
N GLU A 19 14.79 -24.28 -5.32
CA GLU A 19 15.06 -25.17 -6.45
C GLU A 19 14.69 -26.62 -6.14
N LYS A 20 14.98 -27.09 -4.91
CA LYS A 20 14.58 -28.41 -4.45
C LYS A 20 13.06 -28.58 -4.49
N TYR A 21 12.30 -27.61 -3.97
CA TYR A 21 10.84 -27.65 -4.00
C TYR A 21 10.29 -27.66 -5.44
N LEU A 22 10.85 -26.83 -6.33
CA LEU A 22 10.42 -26.80 -7.74
C LEU A 22 10.70 -28.15 -8.43
N ALA A 23 11.88 -28.74 -8.21
CA ALA A 23 12.23 -30.06 -8.73
C ALA A 23 11.33 -31.19 -8.18
N GLU A 24 11.10 -31.24 -6.87
CA GLU A 24 10.23 -32.24 -6.22
C GLU A 24 8.76 -32.14 -6.69
N LYS A 25 8.33 -30.98 -7.17
CA LYS A 25 7.00 -30.75 -7.74
C LYS A 25 6.95 -30.81 -9.27
N ASN A 26 8.06 -31.07 -9.95
CA ASN A 26 8.20 -31.01 -11.42
C ASN A 26 7.73 -29.66 -12.01
N LEU A 27 8.00 -28.56 -11.30
CA LEU A 27 7.63 -27.21 -11.72
C LEU A 27 8.77 -26.54 -12.49
N PRO A 28 8.45 -25.71 -13.51
CA PRO A 28 9.47 -25.02 -14.29
C PRO A 28 10.24 -24.00 -13.44
N GLN A 29 11.54 -23.88 -13.71
CA GLN A 29 12.38 -22.83 -13.15
C GLN A 29 12.02 -21.46 -13.77
N PRO A 30 12.11 -20.35 -13.00
CA PRO A 30 11.93 -19.01 -13.56
C PRO A 30 13.07 -18.68 -14.52
N SER A 31 12.77 -17.92 -15.58
CA SER A 31 13.78 -17.47 -16.55
C SER A 31 13.46 -16.09 -17.12
N TYR A 32 14.37 -15.57 -17.95
CA TYR A 32 14.14 -14.35 -18.73
C TYR A 32 13.36 -14.61 -20.04
N ASP A 33 12.98 -15.85 -20.35
CA ASP A 33 12.20 -16.14 -21.56
C ASP A 33 10.69 -15.92 -21.36
N VAL A 34 9.97 -15.57 -22.43
CA VAL A 34 8.52 -15.32 -22.40
C VAL A 34 7.71 -16.52 -21.88
N THR A 35 8.25 -17.73 -22.02
CA THR A 35 7.70 -19.00 -21.50
C THR A 35 7.89 -19.22 -19.99
N SER A 36 8.62 -18.34 -19.29
CA SER A 36 8.81 -18.44 -17.84
C SER A 36 7.47 -18.48 -17.09
N PRO A 37 7.34 -19.28 -16.01
CA PRO A 37 6.18 -19.22 -15.13
C PRO A 37 5.95 -17.78 -14.64
N LYS A 38 4.70 -17.32 -14.74
CA LYS A 38 4.29 -15.94 -14.43
C LYS A 38 4.20 -15.66 -12.93
N GLU A 39 3.91 -16.68 -12.13
CA GLU A 39 3.83 -16.59 -10.68
C GLU A 39 4.67 -17.68 -10.00
N PHE A 40 5.09 -17.40 -8.77
CA PHE A 40 5.60 -18.44 -7.89
C PHE A 40 4.42 -19.19 -7.25
N PRO A 41 4.48 -20.52 -7.05
CA PRO A 41 3.35 -21.30 -6.55
C PRO A 41 2.77 -20.74 -5.26
N ALA A 42 1.45 -20.51 -5.25
CA ALA A 42 0.74 -19.86 -4.16
C ALA A 42 0.61 -20.76 -2.92
N ASP A 43 0.54 -22.07 -3.17
CA ASP A 43 0.47 -23.18 -2.23
C ASP A 43 1.84 -23.65 -1.72
N ALA A 44 2.94 -23.03 -2.17
CA ALA A 44 4.28 -23.39 -1.69
C ALA A 44 4.35 -23.22 -0.15
N PRO A 45 4.98 -24.17 0.57
CA PRO A 45 5.08 -24.13 2.02
C PRO A 45 5.68 -22.83 2.57
N PRO A 46 5.32 -22.40 3.79
CA PRO A 46 5.79 -21.14 4.37
C PRO A 46 7.31 -20.97 4.38
N GLU A 47 8.07 -22.06 4.56
CA GLU A 47 9.52 -22.10 4.51
C GLU A 47 10.09 -21.85 3.10
N VAL A 48 9.42 -22.35 2.06
CA VAL A 48 9.79 -22.11 0.65
C VAL A 48 9.46 -20.68 0.23
N GLN A 49 8.29 -20.17 0.63
CA GLN A 49 7.94 -18.76 0.46
C GLN A 49 8.93 -17.84 1.18
N GLN A 50 9.35 -18.20 2.38
CA GLN A 50 10.35 -17.43 3.13
C GLN A 50 11.73 -17.49 2.47
N ALA A 51 12.17 -18.65 1.98
CA ALA A 51 13.41 -18.77 1.23
C ALA A 51 13.38 -17.87 -0.02
N ARG A 52 12.29 -17.86 -0.79
CA ARG A 52 12.11 -16.93 -1.91
C ARG A 52 12.19 -15.46 -1.49
N ILE A 53 11.58 -15.08 -0.37
CA ILE A 53 11.66 -13.71 0.17
C ILE A 53 13.11 -13.36 0.55
N ASN A 54 13.81 -14.28 1.24
CA ASN A 54 15.21 -14.11 1.61
C ASN A 54 16.10 -13.88 0.38
N ILE A 55 15.93 -14.64 -0.70
CA ILE A 55 16.69 -14.43 -1.96
C ILE A 55 16.52 -12.98 -2.45
N ILE A 56 15.29 -12.49 -2.54
CA ILE A 56 14.97 -11.16 -3.06
C ILE A 56 15.57 -10.05 -2.17
N GLU A 57 15.44 -10.18 -0.86
CA GLU A 57 15.90 -9.17 0.11
C GLU A 57 17.43 -9.17 0.25
N GLN A 58 18.04 -10.35 0.39
CA GLN A 58 19.49 -10.50 0.51
C GLN A 58 20.23 -10.13 -0.77
N ALA A 59 19.69 -10.48 -1.97
CA ALA A 59 20.30 -10.07 -3.24
C ALA A 59 20.26 -8.55 -3.45
N ARG A 60 19.18 -7.89 -3.02
CA ARG A 60 19.08 -6.42 -3.04
C ARG A 60 20.09 -5.76 -2.11
N GLU A 61 20.24 -6.27 -0.88
CA GLU A 61 21.22 -5.74 0.07
C GLU A 61 22.66 -6.01 -0.40
N LEU A 62 22.95 -7.19 -0.97
CA LEU A 62 24.24 -7.51 -1.57
C LEU A 62 24.59 -6.58 -2.73
N TYR A 63 23.64 -6.32 -3.65
CA TYR A 63 23.80 -5.38 -4.75
C TYR A 63 24.13 -3.96 -4.25
N GLN A 64 23.37 -3.46 -3.28
CA GLN A 64 23.60 -2.14 -2.66
C GLN A 64 24.96 -2.03 -1.96
N LEU A 65 25.43 -3.09 -1.31
CA LEU A 65 26.73 -3.09 -0.64
C LEU A 65 27.89 -3.19 -1.65
N ALA A 66 27.70 -3.91 -2.77
CA ALA A 66 28.71 -4.07 -3.81
C ALA A 66 28.94 -2.79 -4.64
N GLN A 67 27.91 -1.96 -4.84
CA GLN A 67 28.03 -0.67 -5.55
C GLN A 67 28.72 0.44 -4.75
N TYR A 68 28.97 0.26 -3.45
CA TYR A 68 29.41 1.34 -2.55
C TYR A 68 28.42 2.54 -2.52
N PRO A 69 28.56 3.51 -1.59
CA PRO A 69 27.54 4.55 -1.40
C PRO A 69 27.33 5.49 -2.60
N ASN A 70 28.41 5.87 -3.30
CA ASN A 70 28.33 6.89 -4.36
C ASN A 70 27.71 6.33 -5.66
N GLU A 71 28.13 5.15 -6.12
CA GLU A 71 27.54 4.53 -7.32
C GLU A 71 26.09 4.09 -7.05
N SER A 72 25.79 3.65 -5.82
CA SER A 72 24.42 3.42 -5.36
C SER A 72 23.57 4.68 -5.50
N ALA A 73 24.05 5.85 -5.04
CA ALA A 73 23.28 7.09 -5.07
C ALA A 73 22.93 7.52 -6.51
N VAL A 74 23.91 7.46 -7.43
CA VAL A 74 23.70 7.72 -8.86
C VAL A 74 22.73 6.71 -9.46
N THR A 75 22.91 5.41 -9.17
CA THR A 75 22.04 4.33 -9.64
C THR A 75 20.59 4.52 -9.19
N PHE A 76 20.34 4.81 -7.91
CA PHE A 76 18.97 4.96 -7.40
C PHE A 76 18.25 6.19 -7.92
N LEU A 77 18.97 7.25 -8.26
CA LEU A 77 18.40 8.48 -8.82
C LEU A 77 18.22 8.37 -10.34
N GLU A 78 19.32 8.28 -11.08
CA GLU A 78 19.32 8.48 -12.53
C GLU A 78 18.71 7.29 -13.27
N TYR A 79 19.01 6.05 -12.86
CA TYR A 79 18.61 4.88 -13.63
C TYR A 79 17.11 4.62 -13.52
N GLY A 80 16.54 4.74 -12.31
CA GLY A 80 15.10 4.58 -12.11
C GLY A 80 14.27 5.63 -12.86
N MET A 81 14.74 6.89 -12.90
CA MET A 81 14.10 7.96 -13.67
C MET A 81 14.16 7.69 -15.18
N MET A 82 15.33 7.30 -15.70
CA MET A 82 15.51 6.97 -17.11
C MET A 82 14.69 5.75 -17.53
N GLU A 83 14.63 4.71 -16.71
CA GLU A 83 13.83 3.51 -16.95
C GLU A 83 12.33 3.83 -16.99
N ALA A 84 11.82 4.61 -16.03
CA ALA A 84 10.42 5.04 -16.03
C ALA A 84 10.07 5.88 -17.28
N GLY A 85 10.97 6.77 -17.72
CA GLY A 85 10.82 7.54 -18.95
C GLY A 85 10.81 6.66 -20.21
N CYS A 86 11.73 5.70 -20.32
CA CYS A 86 11.80 4.77 -21.45
C CYS A 86 10.58 3.84 -21.49
N LEU A 87 10.17 3.27 -20.34
CA LEU A 87 8.95 2.47 -20.20
C LEU A 87 7.73 3.24 -20.68
N ARG A 88 7.60 4.52 -20.27
CA ARG A 88 6.51 5.40 -20.74
C ARG A 88 6.52 5.55 -22.25
N ALA A 89 7.64 5.99 -22.81
CA ALA A 89 7.74 6.34 -24.22
C ALA A 89 7.51 5.11 -25.11
N LEU A 90 8.14 3.98 -24.80
CA LEU A 90 8.00 2.75 -25.58
C LEU A 90 6.58 2.16 -25.48
N HIS A 91 5.88 2.35 -24.34
CA HIS A 91 4.46 2.00 -24.24
C HIS A 91 3.56 2.96 -25.02
N GLU A 92 3.67 4.29 -24.82
CA GLU A 92 2.85 5.29 -25.53
C GLU A 92 3.06 5.27 -27.07
N LEU A 93 4.21 4.76 -27.54
CA LEU A 93 4.54 4.59 -28.96
C LEU A 93 4.24 3.18 -29.52
N GLY A 94 3.63 2.29 -28.75
CA GLY A 94 3.23 0.95 -29.20
C GLY A 94 4.39 -0.01 -29.46
N VAL A 95 5.60 0.26 -28.93
CA VAL A 95 6.80 -0.56 -29.17
C VAL A 95 6.67 -1.95 -28.56
N PHE A 96 6.08 -2.09 -27.36
CA PHE A 96 5.84 -3.41 -26.77
C PHE A 96 4.83 -4.23 -27.59
N ASP A 97 3.87 -3.59 -28.24
CA ASP A 97 2.83 -4.27 -29.03
C ASP A 97 3.37 -4.72 -30.40
N ALA A 98 4.33 -3.96 -30.94
CA ALA A 98 5.00 -4.24 -32.22
C ALA A 98 6.09 -5.32 -32.12
N ILE A 99 6.55 -5.69 -30.92
CA ILE A 99 7.48 -6.80 -30.73
C ILE A 99 6.69 -8.12 -30.74
N PRO A 100 7.08 -9.11 -31.57
CA PRO A 100 6.46 -10.43 -31.58
C PRO A 100 6.45 -11.10 -30.19
N GLN A 101 5.29 -11.63 -29.78
CA GLN A 101 5.07 -12.24 -28.46
C GLN A 101 5.42 -13.75 -28.42
N GLU A 102 5.59 -14.39 -29.57
CA GLU A 102 5.83 -15.83 -29.67
C GLU A 102 7.21 -16.26 -29.10
N PRO A 103 7.33 -17.47 -28.51
CA PRO A 103 8.61 -17.97 -28.02
C PRO A 103 9.72 -17.95 -29.07
N GLY A 104 10.87 -17.37 -28.71
CA GLY A 104 12.04 -17.24 -29.59
C GLY A 104 11.91 -16.21 -30.74
N SER A 105 10.77 -15.54 -30.88
CA SER A 105 10.56 -14.52 -31.92
C SER A 105 11.24 -13.18 -31.58
N PHE A 106 11.51 -12.38 -32.62
CA PHE A 106 12.20 -11.08 -32.54
C PHE A 106 11.87 -10.22 -33.77
N ILE A 107 12.08 -8.91 -33.67
CA ILE A 107 11.91 -7.93 -34.75
C ILE A 107 13.20 -7.11 -34.94
N SER A 108 13.57 -6.73 -36.16
CA SER A 108 14.71 -5.83 -36.37
C SER A 108 14.36 -4.39 -35.94
N LEU A 109 15.35 -3.63 -35.48
CA LEU A 109 15.14 -2.23 -35.09
C LEU A 109 14.54 -1.38 -36.23
N THR A 110 14.97 -1.62 -37.47
CA THR A 110 14.44 -0.92 -38.66
C THR A 110 12.97 -1.25 -38.92
N GLU A 111 12.56 -2.52 -38.81
CA GLU A 111 11.16 -2.89 -39.01
C GLU A 111 10.30 -2.46 -37.81
N LEU A 112 10.85 -2.50 -36.59
CA LEU A 112 10.20 -1.97 -35.38
C LEU A 112 9.93 -0.47 -35.51
N ALA A 113 10.92 0.31 -35.97
CA ALA A 113 10.77 1.73 -36.26
C ALA A 113 9.67 1.96 -37.33
N LYS A 114 9.64 1.17 -38.40
CA LYS A 114 8.62 1.26 -39.45
C LYS A 114 7.20 0.92 -38.97
N VAL A 115 7.03 -0.15 -38.20
CA VAL A 115 5.72 -0.54 -37.63
C VAL A 115 5.21 0.52 -36.65
N THR A 116 6.10 1.14 -35.87
CA THR A 116 5.77 2.19 -34.90
C THR A 116 5.77 3.61 -35.47
N LYS A 117 6.10 3.79 -36.76
CA LYS A 117 6.20 5.08 -37.47
C LYS A 117 7.24 6.04 -36.88
N LEU A 118 8.38 5.47 -36.48
CA LEU A 118 9.54 6.10 -35.85
C LEU A 118 10.80 6.03 -36.74
N GLU A 119 10.68 5.89 -38.06
CA GLU A 119 11.83 5.75 -38.97
C GLU A 119 12.81 6.92 -38.87
N ASN A 120 12.27 8.15 -38.75
CA ASN A 120 13.06 9.38 -38.55
C ASN A 120 13.57 9.56 -37.10
N LEU A 121 13.22 8.64 -36.20
CA LEU A 121 13.55 8.65 -34.76
C LEU A 121 14.18 7.31 -34.33
N ILE A 122 14.82 6.59 -35.27
CA ILE A 122 15.43 5.28 -35.02
C ILE A 122 16.55 5.35 -33.98
N ASP A 123 17.37 6.42 -33.96
CA ASP A 123 18.44 6.58 -32.96
C ASP A 123 17.89 6.85 -31.53
N PRO A 124 16.91 7.76 -31.32
CA PRO A 124 16.16 7.81 -30.05
C PRO A 124 15.53 6.47 -29.64
N LEU A 125 14.93 5.75 -30.58
CA LEU A 125 14.30 4.45 -30.32
C LEU A 125 15.34 3.42 -29.83
N ASP A 126 16.48 3.30 -30.53
CA ASP A 126 17.57 2.40 -30.14
C ASP A 126 18.11 2.73 -28.74
N ARG A 127 18.26 4.02 -28.42
CA ARG A 127 18.73 4.45 -27.09
C ARG A 127 17.75 4.07 -25.98
N MET A 128 16.45 4.21 -26.21
CA MET A 128 15.41 3.80 -25.23
C MET A 128 15.32 2.27 -25.10
N VAL A 129 15.33 1.55 -26.22
CA VAL A 129 15.35 0.07 -26.25
C VAL A 129 16.62 -0.46 -25.58
N GLY A 130 17.77 0.12 -25.90
CA GLY A 130 19.07 -0.20 -25.32
C GLY A 130 19.13 0.04 -23.82
N ARG A 131 18.49 1.10 -23.30
CA ARG A 131 18.32 1.30 -21.85
C ARG A 131 17.54 0.15 -21.22
N LEU A 132 16.38 -0.22 -21.77
CA LEU A 132 15.58 -1.33 -21.25
C LEU A 132 16.24 -2.70 -21.44
N ARG A 133 17.11 -2.86 -22.44
CA ARG A 133 17.97 -4.04 -22.64
C ARG A 133 19.00 -4.19 -21.52
N VAL A 134 19.69 -3.11 -21.14
CA VAL A 134 20.65 -3.12 -20.02
C VAL A 134 19.95 -3.44 -18.69
N SER A 135 18.71 -2.98 -18.51
CA SER A 135 17.88 -3.30 -17.33
C SER A 135 17.24 -4.71 -17.37
N GLY A 136 17.49 -5.52 -18.40
CA GLY A 136 16.91 -6.87 -18.55
C GLY A 136 15.40 -6.90 -18.85
N ILE A 137 14.79 -5.74 -19.11
CA ILE A 137 13.36 -5.63 -19.44
C ILE A 137 13.14 -6.05 -20.90
N LEU A 138 14.01 -5.64 -21.82
CA LEU A 138 14.07 -6.17 -23.20
C LEU A 138 15.32 -7.04 -23.38
N ARG A 139 15.38 -7.84 -24.45
CA ARG A 139 16.59 -8.55 -24.86
C ARG A 139 16.87 -8.35 -26.34
N GLU A 140 18.13 -8.57 -26.72
CA GLU A 140 18.59 -8.53 -28.10
C GLU A 140 19.22 -9.89 -28.45
N PRO A 141 18.48 -10.83 -29.08
CA PRO A 141 19.01 -12.17 -29.36
C PRO A 141 20.17 -12.17 -30.37
N LYS A 142 20.27 -11.14 -31.21
CA LYS A 142 21.36 -10.89 -32.16
C LYS A 142 21.40 -9.39 -32.51
N PRO A 143 22.54 -8.84 -32.97
CA PRO A 143 22.69 -7.41 -33.23
C PRO A 143 21.54 -6.79 -34.04
N GLY A 144 20.99 -5.69 -33.54
CA GLY A 144 19.89 -4.93 -34.14
C GLY A 144 18.52 -5.63 -34.13
N HIS A 145 18.34 -6.72 -33.37
CA HIS A 145 17.07 -7.45 -33.30
C HIS A 145 16.56 -7.57 -31.87
N ILE A 146 15.35 -7.08 -31.62
CA ILE A 146 14.76 -6.90 -30.29
C ILE A 146 13.71 -7.97 -30.04
N ALA A 147 13.67 -8.50 -28.81
CA ALA A 147 12.68 -9.46 -28.37
C ALA A 147 12.21 -9.16 -26.94
N HIS A 148 11.02 -9.67 -26.62
CA HIS A 148 10.51 -9.69 -25.26
C HIS A 148 11.34 -10.59 -24.34
N THR A 149 11.27 -10.27 -23.05
CA THR A 149 11.65 -11.15 -21.94
C THR A 149 10.39 -11.56 -21.16
N SER A 150 10.55 -12.42 -20.16
CA SER A 150 9.49 -12.72 -19.16
C SER A 150 8.87 -11.48 -18.50
N ILE A 151 9.58 -10.34 -18.49
CA ILE A 151 9.11 -9.06 -17.93
C ILE A 151 8.36 -8.26 -18.99
N SER A 152 8.99 -7.89 -20.11
CA SER A 152 8.39 -6.95 -21.08
C SER A 152 7.20 -7.51 -21.85
N ILE A 153 7.07 -8.83 -22.00
CA ILE A 153 5.88 -9.40 -22.65
C ILE A 153 4.60 -8.97 -21.91
N ASN A 154 4.64 -8.79 -20.58
CA ASN A 154 3.45 -8.42 -19.83
C ASN A 154 2.95 -6.98 -20.12
N TYR A 155 3.76 -6.17 -20.81
CA TYR A 155 3.41 -4.81 -21.24
C TYR A 155 2.83 -4.73 -22.66
N ALA A 156 2.81 -5.83 -23.41
CA ALA A 156 2.25 -5.87 -24.76
C ALA A 156 0.71 -5.97 -24.75
N ALA A 157 0.06 -5.52 -25.82
CA ALA A 157 -1.39 -5.53 -25.98
C ALA A 157 -2.00 -6.92 -25.68
N GLY A 158 -3.10 -6.92 -24.93
CA GLY A 158 -3.79 -8.13 -24.47
C GLY A 158 -3.22 -8.76 -23.19
N GLN A 159 -2.09 -8.26 -22.68
CA GLN A 159 -1.45 -8.79 -21.47
C GLN A 159 -1.83 -7.97 -20.23
N PRO A 160 -1.87 -8.56 -19.02
CA PRO A 160 -2.47 -7.93 -17.84
C PRO A 160 -1.88 -6.56 -17.48
N PHE A 161 -0.57 -6.40 -17.60
CA PHE A 161 0.14 -5.21 -17.15
C PHE A 161 0.25 -4.10 -18.21
N ASN A 162 -0.32 -4.26 -19.41
CA ASN A 162 -0.35 -3.21 -20.45
C ASN A 162 -1.10 -1.95 -19.97
N SER A 163 -2.31 -2.12 -19.42
CA SER A 163 -3.03 -0.98 -18.83
C SER A 163 -2.29 -0.40 -17.62
N GLU A 164 -1.62 -1.23 -16.81
CA GLU A 164 -0.86 -0.80 -15.63
C GLU A 164 0.34 0.08 -15.99
N ILE A 165 1.24 -0.37 -16.88
CA ILE A 165 2.39 0.45 -17.29
C ILE A 165 1.91 1.77 -17.89
N GLY A 166 0.88 1.76 -18.74
CA GLY A 166 0.29 2.97 -19.28
C GLY A 166 -0.20 3.93 -18.18
N TRP A 167 -0.90 3.42 -17.17
CA TRP A 167 -1.41 4.20 -16.06
C TRP A 167 -0.32 4.82 -15.18
N PHE A 168 0.57 3.96 -14.66
CA PHE A 168 1.64 4.37 -13.75
C PHE A 168 2.59 5.37 -14.42
N THR A 169 2.87 5.20 -15.72
CA THR A 169 3.78 6.10 -16.44
C THR A 169 3.12 7.37 -16.97
N SER A 170 1.84 7.36 -17.35
CA SER A 170 1.21 8.54 -17.97
C SER A 170 0.40 9.43 -17.03
N ILE A 171 -0.12 8.88 -15.92
CA ILE A 171 -0.74 9.64 -14.82
C ILE A 171 0.20 9.67 -13.61
N GLY A 172 0.58 8.49 -13.10
CA GLY A 172 1.35 8.36 -11.84
C GLY A 172 2.65 9.15 -11.86
N LEU A 173 3.51 8.94 -12.86
CA LEU A 173 4.82 9.59 -12.99
C LEU A 173 4.73 11.13 -13.07
N LYS A 174 3.75 11.66 -13.82
CA LYS A 174 3.56 13.12 -13.96
C LYS A 174 3.15 13.75 -12.63
N SER A 175 2.21 13.13 -11.93
CA SER A 175 1.76 13.59 -10.63
C SER A 175 2.84 13.41 -9.55
N MET A 176 3.59 12.31 -9.56
CA MET A 176 4.71 12.07 -8.62
C MET A 176 5.83 13.11 -8.77
N ALA A 177 6.08 13.60 -9.99
CA ALA A 177 7.08 14.64 -10.22
C ALA A 177 6.78 15.97 -9.51
N LEU A 178 5.51 16.25 -9.18
CA LEU A 178 5.05 17.51 -8.57
C LEU A 178 4.69 17.38 -7.08
N MET A 179 5.12 16.31 -6.40
CA MET A 179 4.86 16.17 -4.96
C MET A 179 5.48 17.30 -4.14
N SER A 180 6.71 17.73 -4.47
CA SER A 180 7.38 18.84 -3.78
C SER A 180 6.62 20.15 -3.97
N ASP A 181 6.19 20.44 -5.20
CA ASP A 181 5.44 21.63 -5.57
C ASP A 181 4.06 21.65 -4.89
N GLN A 182 3.38 20.50 -4.82
CA GLN A 182 2.13 20.33 -4.09
C GLN A 182 2.31 20.58 -2.59
N MET A 183 3.32 19.98 -1.96
CA MET A 183 3.60 20.20 -0.54
C MET A 183 3.91 21.68 -0.26
N GLN A 184 4.63 22.36 -1.15
CA GLN A 184 4.93 23.79 -1.02
C GLN A 184 3.72 24.70 -1.28
N ALA A 185 2.89 24.41 -2.29
CA ALA A 185 1.73 25.22 -2.64
C ALA A 185 0.60 25.15 -1.60
N PHE A 186 0.45 24.01 -0.93
CA PHE A 186 -0.68 23.73 -0.03
C PHE A 186 -0.30 23.57 1.44
N ARG A 187 0.98 23.79 1.81
CA ARG A 187 1.57 23.67 3.16
C ARG A 187 0.72 24.18 4.32
N ASP A 188 0.08 25.34 4.14
CA ASP A 188 -0.65 26.07 5.19
C ASP A 188 -2.17 25.97 4.97
N THR A 189 -2.63 25.12 4.04
CA THR A 189 -4.05 24.93 3.71
C THR A 189 -4.64 23.69 4.39
N VAL A 190 -5.96 23.67 4.61
CA VAL A 190 -6.65 22.44 5.01
C VAL A 190 -6.63 21.45 3.83
N PRO A 191 -6.12 20.22 4.02
CA PRO A 191 -6.04 19.23 2.93
C PRO A 191 -7.43 18.88 2.37
N ILE A 192 -7.62 19.10 1.08
CA ILE A 192 -8.84 18.75 0.33
C ILE A 192 -8.49 17.96 -0.93
N ARG A 193 -9.40 17.10 -1.39
CA ARG A 193 -9.14 16.13 -2.48
C ARG A 193 -8.63 16.76 -3.79
N SER A 194 -8.96 18.03 -4.05
CA SER A 194 -8.54 18.79 -5.26
C SER A 194 -7.24 19.60 -5.12
N ASN A 195 -6.51 19.50 -4.01
CA ASN A 195 -5.22 20.18 -3.84
C ASN A 195 -4.02 19.21 -4.07
N SER A 196 -4.20 18.17 -4.91
CA SER A 196 -3.21 17.09 -5.07
C SER A 196 -2.11 17.40 -6.08
N ALA A 197 -1.06 16.57 -6.11
CA ALA A 197 0.01 16.69 -7.10
C ALA A 197 -0.51 16.35 -8.50
N PHE A 198 -1.55 15.50 -8.60
CA PHE A 198 -2.34 15.30 -9.80
C PHE A 198 -3.06 16.57 -10.26
N ASN A 199 -3.64 17.38 -9.35
CA ASN A 199 -4.31 18.63 -9.73
C ASN A 199 -3.36 19.63 -10.38
N LEU A 200 -2.12 19.72 -9.88
CA LEU A 200 -1.05 20.50 -10.51
C LEU A 200 -0.63 19.90 -11.86
N ALA A 201 -0.39 18.59 -11.92
CA ALA A 201 0.13 17.91 -13.11
C ALA A 201 -0.84 17.91 -14.31
N PHE A 202 -2.14 17.99 -14.04
CA PHE A 202 -3.21 18.01 -15.04
C PHE A 202 -3.96 19.35 -15.11
N ASN A 203 -3.47 20.38 -14.41
CA ASN A 203 -4.03 21.74 -14.36
C ASN A 203 -5.56 21.75 -14.21
N THR A 204 -6.07 21.04 -13.20
CA THR A 204 -7.50 20.79 -13.00
C THR A 204 -7.95 21.13 -11.57
N PRO A 205 -9.08 21.84 -11.38
CA PRO A 205 -9.69 22.04 -10.06
C PRO A 205 -10.54 20.83 -9.63
N LEU A 206 -10.88 19.93 -10.57
CA LEU A 206 -11.73 18.77 -10.31
C LEU A 206 -10.97 17.74 -9.48
N HIS A 207 -11.69 17.06 -8.59
CA HIS A 207 -11.09 15.94 -7.88
C HIS A 207 -10.90 14.75 -8.82
N PHE A 208 -9.96 13.85 -8.49
CA PHE A 208 -9.51 12.78 -9.39
C PHE A 208 -10.62 11.95 -10.05
N MET A 209 -11.60 11.48 -9.27
CA MET A 209 -12.68 10.63 -9.78
C MET A 209 -13.64 11.38 -10.73
N GLU A 210 -13.95 12.64 -10.44
CA GLU A 210 -14.74 13.52 -11.30
C GLU A 210 -13.99 13.89 -12.58
N TRP A 211 -12.68 14.14 -12.50
CA TRP A 211 -11.87 14.35 -13.70
C TRP A 211 -11.95 13.15 -14.65
N MET A 212 -11.98 11.92 -14.14
CA MET A 212 -12.10 10.73 -14.98
C MET A 212 -13.43 10.64 -15.74
N THR A 213 -14.55 11.12 -15.20
CA THR A 213 -15.85 11.09 -15.92
C THR A 213 -15.86 11.99 -17.17
N HIS A 214 -14.97 12.98 -17.22
CA HIS A 214 -14.74 13.82 -18.40
C HIS A 214 -13.67 13.24 -19.36
N HIS A 215 -13.00 12.14 -18.99
CA HIS A 215 -11.91 11.52 -19.74
C HIS A 215 -12.15 10.01 -19.91
N PRO A 216 -13.16 9.58 -20.69
CA PRO A 216 -13.62 8.18 -20.72
C PRO A 216 -12.55 7.15 -21.16
N VAL A 217 -11.56 7.55 -21.96
CA VAL A 217 -10.40 6.70 -22.29
C VAL A 217 -9.53 6.41 -21.06
N ARG A 218 -9.41 7.40 -20.15
CA ARG A 218 -8.69 7.27 -18.87
C ARG A 218 -9.52 6.56 -17.80
N GLU A 219 -10.83 6.78 -17.76
CA GLU A 219 -11.76 6.01 -16.93
C GLU A 219 -11.66 4.52 -17.28
N LYS A 220 -11.76 4.15 -18.57
CA LYS A 220 -11.60 2.76 -19.00
C LYS A 220 -10.23 2.19 -18.61
N GLN A 221 -9.15 2.94 -18.87
CA GLN A 221 -7.79 2.51 -18.47
C GLN A 221 -7.69 2.29 -16.95
N PHE A 222 -8.32 3.13 -16.13
CA PHE A 222 -8.36 2.95 -14.68
C PHE A 222 -9.10 1.67 -14.27
N CYS A 223 -10.27 1.41 -14.86
CA CYS A 223 -11.02 0.16 -14.64
C CYS A 223 -10.18 -1.07 -15.01
N ASP A 224 -9.57 -1.07 -16.21
CA ASP A 224 -8.69 -2.15 -16.67
C ASP A 224 -7.51 -2.39 -15.69
N VAL A 225 -6.97 -1.32 -15.09
CA VAL A 225 -5.91 -1.39 -14.09
C VAL A 225 -6.40 -1.97 -12.77
N MET A 226 -7.56 -1.55 -12.26
CA MET A 226 -8.13 -2.13 -11.04
C MET A 226 -8.36 -3.65 -11.20
N ASP A 227 -8.88 -4.06 -12.37
CA ASP A 227 -9.10 -5.47 -12.72
C ASP A 227 -7.79 -6.28 -12.79
N SER A 228 -6.72 -5.72 -13.38
CA SER A 228 -5.39 -6.36 -13.37
C SER A 228 -4.81 -6.44 -11.95
N PHE A 229 -4.91 -5.35 -11.18
CA PHE A 229 -4.41 -5.27 -9.81
C PHE A 229 -4.96 -6.40 -8.94
N PHE A 230 -6.25 -6.72 -9.09
CA PHE A 230 -6.94 -7.80 -8.37
C PHE A 230 -6.58 -9.23 -8.83
N ARG A 231 -5.79 -9.36 -9.90
CA ARG A 231 -5.20 -10.63 -10.35
C ARG A 231 -3.77 -10.80 -9.83
N THR A 232 -3.06 -9.69 -9.54
CA THR A 232 -1.66 -9.74 -9.08
C THR A 232 -1.48 -10.46 -7.72
N PRO A 233 -0.37 -11.19 -7.49
CA PRO A 233 -0.15 -11.94 -6.26
C PRO A 233 -0.31 -11.20 -4.92
N PRO A 234 -0.02 -9.90 -4.76
CA PRO A 234 -0.19 -9.19 -3.49
C PRO A 234 -1.63 -8.77 -3.18
N PHE A 235 -2.48 -8.58 -4.21
CA PHE A 235 -3.84 -8.04 -4.10
C PHE A 235 -4.92 -8.99 -4.63
N SER A 236 -4.50 -10.21 -5.02
CA SER A 236 -5.32 -11.27 -5.58
C SER A 236 -6.59 -11.55 -4.78
N MET A 237 -7.72 -11.71 -5.48
CA MET A 237 -9.03 -12.03 -4.87
C MET A 237 -9.01 -13.30 -4.00
N ARG A 238 -8.05 -14.22 -4.21
CA ARG A 238 -7.81 -15.37 -3.31
C ARG A 238 -7.66 -14.97 -1.84
N HIS A 239 -7.13 -13.78 -1.56
CA HIS A 239 -6.87 -13.32 -0.21
C HIS A 239 -8.15 -12.95 0.54
N ILE A 240 -9.16 -12.36 -0.13
CA ILE A 240 -10.47 -12.12 0.49
C ILE A 240 -11.29 -13.41 0.60
N VAL A 241 -11.20 -14.32 -0.39
CA VAL A 241 -11.82 -15.66 -0.32
C VAL A 241 -11.24 -16.48 0.85
N ALA A 242 -9.93 -16.39 1.12
CA ALA A 242 -9.31 -17.09 2.25
C ALA A 242 -9.42 -16.35 3.60
N ALA A 243 -9.86 -15.08 3.62
CA ALA A 243 -9.90 -14.27 4.83
C ALA A 243 -11.12 -14.57 5.74
N TYR A 244 -12.24 -15.02 5.16
CA TYR A 244 -13.46 -15.37 5.89
C TYR A 244 -13.82 -16.84 5.61
N PRO A 245 -14.44 -17.56 6.56
CA PRO A 245 -14.99 -18.89 6.30
C PRO A 245 -16.31 -18.81 5.49
N TRP A 246 -16.26 -18.26 4.28
CA TRP A 246 -17.43 -18.04 3.42
C TRP A 246 -18.20 -19.34 3.15
N SER A 247 -17.47 -20.45 2.94
CA SER A 247 -18.03 -21.78 2.68
C SER A 247 -18.79 -22.40 3.86
N THR A 248 -18.68 -21.83 5.07
CA THR A 248 -19.46 -22.28 6.24
C THR A 248 -20.73 -21.45 6.46
N LEU A 249 -20.98 -20.44 5.62
CA LEU A 249 -22.18 -19.62 5.70
C LEU A 249 -23.36 -20.31 4.99
N GLY A 250 -24.53 -20.25 5.63
CA GLY A 250 -25.80 -20.62 5.01
C GLY A 250 -26.32 -19.52 4.07
N PRO A 251 -27.64 -19.45 3.85
CA PRO A 251 -28.25 -18.33 3.15
C PRO A 251 -27.96 -17.01 3.88
N ALA A 252 -27.31 -16.08 3.18
CA ALA A 252 -26.98 -14.75 3.69
C ALA A 252 -26.83 -13.74 2.54
N HIS A 253 -27.06 -12.47 2.83
CA HIS A 253 -26.96 -11.36 1.88
C HIS A 253 -25.76 -10.45 2.17
N LEU A 254 -24.91 -10.25 1.15
CA LEU A 254 -23.80 -9.30 1.20
C LEU A 254 -24.04 -8.14 0.24
N VAL A 255 -23.84 -6.92 0.73
CA VAL A 255 -23.83 -5.70 -0.09
C VAL A 255 -22.38 -5.27 -0.29
N ASP A 256 -21.93 -5.29 -1.54
CA ASP A 256 -20.56 -4.99 -1.98
C ASP A 256 -20.49 -3.52 -2.42
N VAL A 257 -20.06 -2.65 -1.51
CA VAL A 257 -20.19 -1.19 -1.62
C VAL A 257 -18.93 -0.62 -2.27
N GLY A 258 -19.08 -0.04 -3.47
CA GLY A 258 -17.96 0.26 -4.36
C GLY A 258 -17.37 -1.00 -5.01
N GLY A 259 -18.20 -2.01 -5.28
CA GLY A 259 -17.79 -3.32 -5.79
C GLY A 259 -17.42 -3.36 -7.28
N ASN A 260 -17.44 -2.21 -7.97
CA ASN A 260 -17.15 -2.05 -9.40
C ASN A 260 -18.00 -3.02 -10.27
N ALA A 261 -17.40 -3.67 -11.27
CA ALA A 261 -18.05 -4.68 -12.11
C ALA A 261 -18.40 -6.01 -11.37
N GLY A 262 -18.18 -6.11 -10.05
CA GLY A 262 -18.61 -7.23 -9.22
C GLY A 262 -17.71 -8.47 -9.23
N LEU A 263 -16.48 -8.38 -9.76
CA LEU A 263 -15.54 -9.51 -9.83
C LEU A 263 -15.31 -10.20 -8.47
N VAL A 264 -15.20 -9.42 -7.39
CA VAL A 264 -15.03 -9.96 -6.03
C VAL A 264 -16.27 -10.70 -5.58
N SER A 265 -17.46 -10.13 -5.79
CA SER A 265 -18.73 -10.79 -5.51
C SER A 265 -18.92 -12.08 -6.31
N ILE A 266 -18.41 -12.18 -7.55
CA ILE A 266 -18.38 -13.44 -8.32
C ILE A 266 -17.49 -14.50 -7.66
N GLU A 267 -16.27 -14.16 -7.24
CA GLU A 267 -15.39 -15.10 -6.53
C GLU A 267 -15.93 -15.52 -5.16
N LEU A 268 -16.57 -14.60 -4.42
CA LEU A 268 -17.27 -14.92 -3.18
C LEU A 268 -18.49 -15.81 -3.43
N ALA A 269 -19.24 -15.60 -4.51
CA ALA A 269 -20.37 -16.43 -4.89
C ALA A 269 -19.96 -17.86 -5.28
N LYS A 270 -18.72 -18.08 -5.76
CA LYS A 270 -18.14 -19.42 -5.94
C LYS A 270 -17.81 -20.07 -4.59
N ALA A 271 -17.24 -19.31 -3.67
CA ALA A 271 -16.83 -19.79 -2.34
C ALA A 271 -18.01 -20.03 -1.37
N ALA A 272 -19.13 -19.30 -1.54
CA ALA A 272 -20.35 -19.42 -0.76
C ALA A 272 -21.58 -19.64 -1.67
N PRO A 273 -21.93 -20.90 -1.99
CA PRO A 273 -23.00 -21.22 -2.95
C PRO A 273 -24.39 -20.71 -2.54
N GLN A 274 -24.66 -20.58 -1.24
CA GLN A 274 -25.97 -20.16 -0.71
C GLN A 274 -26.10 -18.64 -0.51
N MET A 275 -25.03 -17.87 -0.68
CA MET A 275 -25.07 -16.42 -0.52
C MET A 275 -25.63 -15.69 -1.74
N ARG A 276 -26.24 -14.54 -1.48
CA ARG A 276 -26.68 -13.54 -2.46
C ARG A 276 -25.92 -12.24 -2.27
N PHE A 277 -25.79 -11.49 -3.36
CA PHE A 277 -24.94 -10.30 -3.46
C PHE A 277 -25.69 -9.15 -4.13
N THR A 278 -25.56 -7.95 -3.57
CA THR A 278 -25.92 -6.69 -4.23
C THR A 278 -24.65 -5.87 -4.39
N VAL A 279 -24.19 -5.71 -5.63
CA VAL A 279 -23.04 -4.88 -5.97
C VAL A 279 -23.52 -3.46 -6.18
N GLN A 280 -22.96 -2.52 -5.42
CA GLN A 280 -23.29 -1.10 -5.46
C GLN A 280 -22.12 -0.30 -5.98
N ASP A 281 -22.37 0.54 -7.00
CA ASP A 281 -21.37 1.46 -7.54
C ASP A 281 -22.04 2.62 -8.33
N GLN A 282 -21.24 3.46 -8.96
CA GLN A 282 -21.67 4.50 -9.91
C GLN A 282 -22.29 3.87 -11.19
N PRO A 283 -23.02 4.67 -12.01
CA PRO A 283 -23.74 4.13 -13.18
C PRO A 283 -22.88 3.34 -14.16
N SER A 284 -21.65 3.79 -14.43
CA SER A 284 -20.72 3.20 -15.41
C SER A 284 -20.27 1.78 -15.00
N PRO A 285 -19.66 1.54 -13.81
CA PRO A 285 -19.33 0.18 -13.36
C PRO A 285 -20.54 -0.74 -13.19
N VAL A 286 -21.69 -0.21 -12.74
CA VAL A 286 -22.95 -0.99 -12.63
C VAL A 286 -23.44 -1.47 -14.00
N ALA A 287 -23.38 -0.63 -15.03
CA ALA A 287 -23.74 -1.02 -16.39
C ALA A 287 -22.79 -2.09 -16.94
N LEU A 288 -21.48 -1.93 -16.73
CA LEU A 288 -20.46 -2.92 -17.11
C LEU A 288 -20.75 -4.27 -16.43
N GLY A 289 -20.84 -4.29 -15.10
CA GLY A 289 -21.09 -5.51 -14.32
C GLY A 289 -22.36 -6.25 -14.73
N ARG A 290 -23.46 -5.53 -15.01
CA ARG A 290 -24.70 -6.14 -15.57
C ARG A 290 -24.48 -6.79 -16.94
N SER A 291 -23.65 -6.19 -17.80
CA SER A 291 -23.37 -6.71 -19.15
C SER A 291 -22.39 -7.89 -19.17
N THR A 292 -21.52 -7.99 -18.15
CA THR A 292 -20.47 -9.02 -18.05
C THR A 292 -20.75 -10.12 -17.03
N LEU A 293 -21.87 -10.06 -16.30
CA LEU A 293 -22.22 -11.07 -15.29
C LEU A 293 -22.41 -12.46 -15.96
N PRO A 294 -21.67 -13.50 -15.55
CA PRO A 294 -21.88 -14.83 -16.10
C PRO A 294 -23.27 -15.37 -15.72
N PRO A 295 -24.02 -16.01 -16.64
CA PRO A 295 -25.42 -16.40 -16.42
C PRO A 295 -25.66 -17.25 -15.17
N GLU A 296 -24.70 -18.08 -14.78
CA GLU A 296 -24.77 -18.95 -13.59
C GLU A 296 -24.77 -18.19 -12.24
N PHE A 297 -24.52 -16.87 -12.26
CA PHE A 297 -24.61 -16.00 -11.09
C PHE A 297 -25.81 -15.05 -11.13
N ALA A 298 -26.62 -15.01 -12.20
CA ALA A 298 -27.71 -14.06 -12.38
C ALA A 298 -28.77 -14.10 -11.25
N ASP A 299 -29.08 -15.29 -10.73
CA ASP A 299 -30.04 -15.47 -9.63
C ASP A 299 -29.48 -15.09 -8.24
N ARG A 300 -28.17 -14.78 -8.16
CA ARG A 300 -27.45 -14.55 -6.91
C ARG A 300 -26.74 -13.20 -6.82
N ILE A 301 -26.39 -12.58 -7.95
CA ILE A 301 -25.70 -11.28 -7.99
C ILE A 301 -26.58 -10.27 -8.70
N THR A 302 -26.91 -9.20 -7.98
CA THR A 302 -27.67 -8.05 -8.49
C THR A 302 -26.80 -6.80 -8.46
N PHE A 303 -27.07 -5.84 -9.34
CA PHE A 303 -26.32 -4.58 -9.40
C PHE A 303 -27.25 -3.38 -9.19
N GLU A 304 -26.86 -2.46 -8.33
CA GLU A 304 -27.63 -1.29 -7.92
C GLU A 304 -26.77 -0.03 -8.02
N THR A 305 -27.26 1.02 -8.70
CA THR A 305 -26.56 2.30 -8.73
C THR A 305 -26.72 3.01 -7.40
N HIS A 306 -25.62 3.31 -6.70
CA HIS A 306 -25.65 3.94 -5.39
C HIS A 306 -24.41 4.82 -5.14
N ASP A 307 -24.64 6.02 -4.60
CA ASP A 307 -23.60 6.86 -3.99
C ASP A 307 -23.55 6.62 -2.47
N PHE A 308 -22.44 6.07 -1.99
CA PHE A 308 -22.23 5.77 -0.56
C PHE A 308 -22.12 6.99 0.36
N PHE A 309 -22.14 8.22 -0.17
CA PHE A 309 -22.37 9.45 0.62
C PHE A 309 -23.85 9.74 0.88
N THR A 310 -24.75 8.94 0.34
CA THR A 310 -26.18 8.97 0.62
C THR A 310 -26.57 7.79 1.53
N PRO A 311 -27.73 7.84 2.22
CA PRO A 311 -28.21 6.68 2.97
C PRO A 311 -28.33 5.44 2.09
N ASN A 312 -27.74 4.32 2.51
CA ASN A 312 -27.78 3.09 1.73
C ASN A 312 -29.23 2.58 1.61
N PRO A 313 -29.71 2.16 0.43
CA PRO A 313 -31.07 1.63 0.26
C PRO A 313 -31.26 0.22 0.85
N GLN A 314 -30.18 -0.56 1.04
CA GLN A 314 -30.24 -1.92 1.54
C GLN A 314 -30.39 -1.93 3.06
N ASN A 315 -31.53 -2.43 3.56
CA ASN A 315 -31.85 -2.47 4.99
C ASN A 315 -31.51 -3.84 5.61
N ALA A 316 -30.69 -3.82 6.66
CA ALA A 316 -30.29 -4.97 7.47
C ALA A 316 -29.80 -6.23 6.71
N PRO A 317 -28.88 -6.09 5.72
CA PRO A 317 -28.21 -7.25 5.14
C PRO A 317 -27.36 -7.99 6.19
N ASP A 318 -26.92 -9.21 5.93
CA ASP A 318 -25.99 -9.92 6.83
C ASP A 318 -24.59 -9.30 6.82
N PHE A 319 -24.17 -8.76 5.67
CA PHE A 319 -22.87 -8.16 5.48
C PHE A 319 -22.94 -6.88 4.63
N PHE A 320 -22.21 -5.85 5.04
CA PHE A 320 -21.69 -4.81 4.15
C PHE A 320 -20.20 -5.06 3.94
N LEU A 321 -19.72 -4.95 2.70
CA LEU A 321 -18.29 -5.01 2.35
C LEU A 321 -17.84 -3.65 1.81
N LEU A 322 -16.77 -3.11 2.40
CA LEU A 322 -16.00 -1.97 1.90
C LEU A 322 -14.59 -2.47 1.59
N ARG A 323 -14.30 -2.74 0.33
CA ARG A 323 -13.00 -3.25 -0.13
C ARG A 323 -12.25 -2.18 -0.90
N HIS A 324 -11.08 -1.77 -0.40
CA HIS A 324 -10.25 -0.73 -1.04
C HIS A 324 -11.00 0.59 -1.27
N ILE A 325 -11.96 0.90 -0.40
CA ILE A 325 -12.74 2.15 -0.44
C ILE A 325 -12.16 3.16 0.53
N LEU A 326 -12.07 2.82 1.82
CA LEU A 326 -11.84 3.79 2.88
C LEU A 326 -10.45 4.45 2.81
N HIS A 327 -9.48 3.86 2.10
CA HIS A 327 -8.22 4.52 1.87
C HIS A 327 -8.34 5.78 1.00
N ASP A 328 -9.21 5.84 0.00
CA ASP A 328 -9.30 7.01 -0.91
C ASP A 328 -9.85 8.27 -0.25
N TRP A 329 -10.44 8.13 0.94
CA TRP A 329 -11.20 9.19 1.60
C TRP A 329 -10.48 9.73 2.84
N PRO A 330 -10.44 11.06 3.03
CA PRO A 330 -10.07 11.64 4.32
C PRO A 330 -11.02 11.16 5.44
N ASP A 331 -10.56 11.21 6.69
CA ASP A 331 -11.28 10.72 7.87
C ASP A 331 -12.74 11.20 8.00
N ALA A 332 -13.03 12.44 7.60
CA ALA A 332 -14.39 13.00 7.67
C ALA A 332 -15.32 12.33 6.64
N GLU A 333 -14.86 12.15 5.41
CA GLU A 333 -15.56 11.46 4.32
C GLU A 333 -15.68 9.96 4.60
N ALA A 334 -14.60 9.30 5.01
CA ALA A 334 -14.62 7.90 5.43
C ALA A 334 -15.62 7.66 6.57
N GLY A 335 -15.69 8.59 7.54
CA GLY A 335 -16.68 8.58 8.62
C GLY A 335 -18.12 8.71 8.12
N LYS A 336 -18.39 9.52 7.08
CA LYS A 336 -19.72 9.62 6.45
C LYS A 336 -20.12 8.29 5.81
N ILE A 337 -19.25 7.71 4.98
CA ILE A 337 -19.48 6.41 4.30
C ILE A 337 -19.87 5.34 5.32
N VAL A 338 -19.04 5.16 6.36
CA VAL A 338 -19.31 4.16 7.40
C VAL A 338 -20.58 4.46 8.19
N LYS A 339 -20.91 5.75 8.44
CA LYS A 339 -22.17 6.14 9.09
C LYS A 339 -23.41 5.77 8.25
N HIS A 340 -23.35 5.90 6.93
CA HIS A 340 -24.47 5.51 6.06
C HIS A 340 -24.70 3.99 6.04
N MET A 341 -23.63 3.19 6.08
CA MET A 341 -23.77 1.74 6.27
C MET A 341 -24.32 1.42 7.67
N ALA A 342 -23.74 2.04 8.72
CA ALA A 342 -24.14 1.84 10.11
C ALA A 342 -25.61 2.13 10.40
N ALA A 343 -26.20 3.10 9.69
CA ALA A 343 -27.60 3.46 9.82
C ALA A 343 -28.56 2.33 9.39
N GLN A 344 -28.13 1.48 8.45
CA GLN A 344 -28.91 0.36 7.91
C GLN A 344 -28.50 -1.01 8.50
N MET A 345 -27.59 -1.07 9.47
CA MET A 345 -27.19 -2.34 10.07
C MET A 345 -28.25 -2.85 11.05
N GLY A 346 -28.70 -4.09 10.84
CA GLY A 346 -29.45 -4.85 11.83
C GLY A 346 -28.56 -5.39 12.97
N PRO A 347 -29.15 -6.00 14.01
CA PRO A 347 -28.41 -6.50 15.18
C PRO A 347 -27.37 -7.59 14.89
N HIS A 348 -27.46 -8.23 13.72
CA HIS A 348 -26.57 -9.31 13.28
C HIS A 348 -25.70 -8.92 12.08
N THR A 349 -25.96 -7.77 11.44
CA THR A 349 -25.18 -7.26 10.31
C THR A 349 -23.73 -7.07 10.72
N LYS A 350 -22.81 -7.45 9.82
CA LYS A 350 -21.37 -7.23 9.95
C LYS A 350 -20.91 -6.21 8.92
N LEU A 351 -20.15 -5.21 9.34
CA LEU A 351 -19.37 -4.39 8.42
C LEU A 351 -17.99 -5.01 8.26
N LEU A 352 -17.66 -5.39 7.03
CA LEU A 352 -16.39 -5.94 6.62
C LEU A 352 -15.60 -4.86 5.91
N ILE A 353 -14.42 -4.52 6.43
CA ILE A 353 -13.48 -3.59 5.78
C ILE A 353 -12.29 -4.41 5.31
N TYR A 354 -12.04 -4.45 4.00
CA TYR A 354 -10.84 -5.07 3.41
C TYR A 354 -9.93 -3.95 2.91
N ASP A 355 -8.82 -3.69 3.60
CA ASP A 355 -7.93 -2.61 3.19
C ASP A 355 -6.46 -2.80 3.60
N SER A 356 -5.58 -1.97 3.04
CA SER A 356 -4.16 -1.96 3.41
C SER A 356 -3.97 -1.45 4.83
N VAL A 357 -3.24 -2.19 5.69
CA VAL A 357 -3.05 -1.80 7.10
C VAL A 357 -1.57 -1.74 7.48
N HIS A 358 -1.13 -0.53 7.81
CA HIS A 358 0.30 -0.22 8.00
C HIS A 358 0.71 -0.21 9.48
N GLN A 359 1.80 -0.91 9.78
CA GLN A 359 2.37 -0.92 11.12
C GLN A 359 3.16 0.37 11.41
N LYS A 360 2.98 0.92 12.60
CA LYS A 360 3.83 2.01 13.11
C LYS A 360 5.26 1.49 13.32
N LEU A 361 6.24 2.18 12.76
CA LEU A 361 7.66 1.92 13.02
C LEU A 361 7.96 2.15 14.52
N ARG A 362 8.60 1.16 15.16
CA ARG A 362 9.15 1.25 16.52
C ARG A 362 10.45 0.45 16.57
N GLY A 363 11.54 1.08 17.03
CA GLY A 363 12.87 0.44 17.11
C GLY A 363 13.57 0.28 15.76
N SER A 364 14.73 -0.38 15.75
CA SER A 364 15.55 -0.58 14.54
C SER A 364 14.79 -1.39 13.49
N THR A 365 14.47 -0.73 12.38
CA THR A 365 13.71 -1.31 11.27
C THR A 365 14.61 -2.18 10.40
N THR A 366 14.27 -3.47 10.26
CA THR A 366 14.78 -4.28 9.15
C THR A 366 14.16 -3.78 7.84
N ARG A 367 14.91 -3.81 6.74
CA ARG A 367 14.53 -3.17 5.45
C ARG A 367 13.31 -3.81 4.74
N HIS A 368 12.75 -4.88 5.30
CA HIS A 368 11.71 -5.78 4.75
C HIS A 368 10.29 -5.14 4.60
N GLN A 369 10.17 -3.82 4.45
CA GLN A 369 8.89 -3.10 4.34
C GLN A 369 8.65 -2.41 2.99
N THR A 370 9.62 -2.43 2.07
CA THR A 370 9.62 -1.58 0.86
C THR A 370 8.33 -1.62 0.02
N PRO A 371 7.73 -2.80 -0.31
CA PRO A 371 6.55 -2.84 -1.17
C PRO A 371 5.33 -2.11 -0.57
N ARG A 372 5.19 -2.09 0.76
CA ARG A 372 3.97 -1.58 1.42
C ARG A 372 3.88 -0.05 1.42
N ARG A 373 5.01 0.66 1.31
CA ARG A 373 5.07 2.13 1.34
C ARG A 373 4.93 2.79 -0.03
N LEU A 374 5.20 2.07 -1.12
CA LEU A 374 4.88 2.57 -2.47
C LEU A 374 3.38 2.90 -2.59
N HIS A 375 2.53 2.07 -1.98
CA HIS A 375 1.08 2.27 -1.90
C HIS A 375 0.61 3.27 -0.82
N ASP A 376 1.52 3.83 0.01
CA ASP A 376 1.20 5.00 0.84
C ASP A 376 1.31 6.29 0.02
N VAL A 377 2.37 6.38 -0.79
CA VAL A 377 2.71 7.53 -1.64
C VAL A 377 1.68 7.69 -2.76
N GLN A 378 1.38 6.62 -3.49
CA GLN A 378 0.54 6.71 -4.70
C GLN A 378 -0.86 7.31 -4.46
N PRO A 379 -1.66 6.90 -3.46
CA PRO A 379 -2.95 7.57 -3.22
C PRO A 379 -2.79 9.02 -2.77
N GLY A 380 -1.69 9.38 -2.08
CA GLY A 380 -1.38 10.77 -1.73
C GLY A 380 -1.03 11.65 -2.94
N VAL A 381 -0.58 11.04 -4.03
CA VAL A 381 -0.29 11.70 -5.31
C VAL A 381 -1.58 11.99 -6.09
N HIS A 382 -2.55 11.07 -6.08
CA HIS A 382 -3.85 11.22 -6.75
C HIS A 382 -4.88 12.03 -5.91
N HIS A 383 -4.75 11.99 -4.58
CA HIS A 383 -5.65 12.65 -3.64
C HIS A 383 -4.81 13.35 -2.56
N HIS A 384 -4.97 14.66 -2.35
CA HIS A 384 -4.27 15.32 -1.24
C HIS A 384 -4.88 14.87 0.09
N ARG A 385 -4.26 13.86 0.69
CA ARG A 385 -4.46 13.48 2.09
C ARG A 385 -3.69 14.46 2.97
N ALA A 386 -4.12 14.61 4.21
CA ALA A 386 -3.33 15.33 5.20
C ALA A 386 -1.94 14.69 5.34
N ASP A 387 -0.92 15.51 5.22
CA ASP A 387 0.47 15.10 5.24
C ASP A 387 0.81 14.65 6.68
N ARG A 388 0.88 13.35 6.93
CA ARG A 388 1.06 12.77 8.29
C ARG A 388 2.52 12.87 8.77
N ASN A 389 3.19 13.98 8.47
CA ASN A 389 4.60 14.20 8.75
C ASN A 389 4.90 14.51 10.23
N ASP A 390 4.01 15.18 10.96
CA ASP A 390 4.19 15.39 12.42
C ASP A 390 3.65 14.25 13.29
N GLN A 391 2.87 13.34 12.71
CA GLN A 391 2.31 12.21 13.46
C GLN A 391 2.32 10.93 12.63
N VAL A 392 3.38 10.14 12.82
CA VAL A 392 3.33 8.67 12.65
C VAL A 392 2.43 8.09 13.76
N ARG A 393 1.13 8.43 13.74
CA ARG A 393 0.08 7.86 14.60
C ARG A 393 -0.73 6.84 13.81
N VAL A 394 -0.16 5.64 13.73
CA VAL A 394 -0.90 4.36 13.79
C VAL A 394 -2.09 4.24 12.80
N VAL A 395 -1.87 3.61 11.64
CA VAL A 395 -2.98 3.23 10.71
C VAL A 395 -3.90 2.15 11.30
N TYR A 396 -3.44 1.37 12.30
CA TYR A 396 -4.32 0.56 13.18
C TYR A 396 -5.24 1.39 14.07
N GLY A 397 -4.88 2.65 14.31
CA GLY A 397 -5.57 3.60 15.14
C GLY A 397 -6.69 4.24 14.34
N GLU A 398 -6.38 5.02 13.32
CA GLU A 398 -7.30 6.07 12.82
C GLU A 398 -8.61 5.55 12.19
N ILE A 399 -8.62 4.48 11.38
CA ILE A 399 -9.90 3.88 10.91
C ILE A 399 -10.71 3.37 12.12
N THR A 400 -10.06 2.62 13.02
CA THR A 400 -10.68 2.17 14.26
C THR A 400 -11.11 3.35 15.14
N ARG A 401 -10.42 4.49 15.12
CA ARG A 401 -10.67 5.64 15.98
C ARG A 401 -11.84 6.47 15.47
N CYS A 402 -11.83 6.82 14.19
CA CYS A 402 -12.91 7.55 13.55
C CYS A 402 -14.21 6.73 13.43
N VAL A 403 -14.13 5.39 13.40
CA VAL A 403 -15.31 4.51 13.37
C VAL A 403 -15.76 4.02 14.76
N VAL A 404 -14.85 3.66 15.66
CA VAL A 404 -15.17 3.03 16.97
C VAL A 404 -15.16 4.02 18.14
N GLU A 405 -14.29 5.04 18.18
CA GLU A 405 -14.34 6.06 19.26
C GLU A 405 -15.46 7.11 19.02
N ARG A 406 -15.91 7.30 17.77
CA ARG A 406 -16.99 8.26 17.43
C ARG A 406 -18.38 7.63 17.26
N SER A 407 -18.50 6.30 17.37
CA SER A 407 -19.79 5.60 17.32
C SER A 407 -19.85 4.53 18.41
N GLU A 408 -20.68 4.77 19.43
CA GLU A 408 -20.95 3.84 20.54
C GLU A 408 -21.51 2.47 20.09
N ARG A 409 -21.86 2.34 18.81
CA ARG A 409 -22.46 1.13 18.22
C ARG A 409 -21.45 0.13 17.66
N PHE A 410 -20.21 0.53 17.40
CA PHE A 410 -19.21 -0.37 16.81
C PHE A 410 -18.26 -0.95 17.84
N ARG A 411 -17.84 -2.21 17.61
CA ARG A 411 -16.68 -2.83 18.27
C ARG A 411 -15.94 -3.71 17.27
N LEU A 412 -14.63 -3.56 17.20
CA LEU A 412 -13.75 -4.44 16.42
C LEU A 412 -13.76 -5.84 17.07
N LYS A 413 -14.41 -6.82 16.42
CA LYS A 413 -14.54 -8.20 16.95
C LYS A 413 -13.32 -9.06 16.64
N GLN A 414 -12.72 -8.88 15.45
CA GLN A 414 -11.59 -9.67 14.97
C GLN A 414 -10.81 -8.86 13.93
N SER A 415 -9.50 -9.06 13.88
CA SER A 415 -8.65 -8.66 12.76
C SER A 415 -7.94 -9.90 12.22
N HIS A 416 -7.96 -10.10 10.91
CA HIS A 416 -7.29 -11.23 10.28
C HIS A 416 -6.38 -10.76 9.15
N CYS A 417 -5.22 -11.39 9.10
CA CYS A 417 -4.22 -11.20 8.07
C CYS A 417 -3.67 -12.57 7.67
N GLN A 418 -3.24 -12.70 6.42
CA GLN A 418 -2.32 -13.77 6.07
C GLN A 418 -0.90 -13.36 6.45
N PRO A 419 -0.26 -14.03 7.42
CA PRO A 419 1.12 -13.73 7.78
C PRO A 419 2.05 -14.16 6.64
N ARG A 420 2.98 -13.28 6.25
CA ARG A 420 4.27 -13.76 5.76
C ARG A 420 5.05 -14.29 6.96
N ALA A 421 5.78 -15.38 6.77
CA ALA A 421 6.67 -15.89 7.81
C ALA A 421 7.64 -14.78 8.26
N SER A 422 8.12 -14.88 9.50
CA SER A 422 9.21 -14.03 9.98
C SER A 422 10.17 -14.86 10.83
N PRO A 423 11.48 -14.55 10.84
CA PRO A 423 12.45 -15.40 11.50
C PRO A 423 12.20 -15.46 13.00
N ARG A 424 12.14 -16.68 13.56
CA ARG A 424 12.47 -16.89 14.97
C ARG A 424 13.97 -16.59 15.11
N VAL A 425 14.31 -15.48 15.76
CA VAL A 425 15.66 -15.29 16.29
C VAL A 425 15.84 -16.30 17.41
N VAL A 426 16.51 -17.41 17.11
CA VAL A 426 16.94 -18.37 18.13
C VAL A 426 18.07 -17.70 18.90
N ALA A 427 17.74 -17.14 20.06
CA ALA A 427 18.74 -16.72 21.03
C ALA A 427 19.38 -18.00 21.60
N THR A 428 20.55 -18.36 21.08
CA THR A 428 21.37 -19.44 21.63
C THR A 428 21.86 -19.02 23.01
N SER A 429 21.20 -19.50 24.06
CA SER A 429 21.66 -19.31 25.43
C SER A 429 22.84 -20.23 25.71
N THR A 430 24.06 -19.75 25.45
CA THR A 430 25.27 -20.31 26.05
C THR A 430 25.21 -20.05 27.55
N ALA A 431 24.78 -21.07 28.30
CA ALA A 431 24.80 -21.03 29.75
C ALA A 431 26.25 -21.07 30.25
N GLN A 432 26.77 -19.92 30.69
CA GLN A 432 27.92 -19.87 31.57
C GLN A 432 27.54 -19.20 32.88
N SER A 433 27.88 -19.89 33.96
CA SER A 433 27.57 -19.53 35.34
C SER A 433 28.37 -18.30 35.78
N CYS A 434 27.70 -17.28 36.31
CA CYS A 434 28.30 -16.47 37.35
C CYS A 434 27.25 -16.08 38.38
N SER A 435 27.48 -16.53 39.61
CA SER A 435 26.65 -16.22 40.77
C SER A 435 27.08 -14.92 41.42
N GLN A 436 26.14 -14.00 41.65
CA GLN A 436 26.08 -13.27 42.92
C GLN A 436 24.73 -12.60 43.14
N ARG A 437 24.30 -12.57 44.41
CA ARG A 437 23.13 -11.83 44.86
C ARG A 437 23.57 -10.41 45.21
N GLU A 438 22.83 -9.40 44.81
CA GLU A 438 22.67 -8.21 45.65
C GLU A 438 21.34 -7.50 45.38
N ARG A 439 20.83 -6.82 46.42
CA ARG A 439 19.53 -6.12 46.42
C ARG A 439 19.78 -4.60 46.34
N LEU A 440 18.70 -3.84 46.08
CA LEU A 440 18.47 -2.47 46.60
C LEU A 440 19.46 -1.38 46.09
N ARG A 441 19.04 -0.37 45.32
CA ARG A 441 18.12 0.70 45.73
C ARG A 441 17.79 1.63 44.56
N ILE A 442 16.60 2.25 44.61
CA ILE A 442 16.28 3.49 43.90
C ILE A 442 16.78 4.66 44.74
N HIS A 443 17.58 5.57 44.18
CA HIS A 443 17.75 6.95 44.62
C HIS A 443 18.06 7.81 43.39
N GLY A 444 17.47 9.00 43.29
CA GLY A 444 17.83 9.99 42.28
C GLY A 444 18.32 11.26 42.95
N MET A 445 19.21 12.00 42.28
CA MET A 445 19.39 13.43 42.53
C MET A 445 20.17 14.11 41.39
N TYR A 446 19.69 15.31 41.04
CA TYR A 446 20.39 16.47 40.49
C TYR A 446 21.90 16.38 40.18
N GLY A 447 22.26 16.68 38.92
CA GLY A 447 23.63 17.05 38.53
C GLY A 447 23.79 18.56 38.38
N LEU A 448 24.83 19.15 38.98
CA LEU A 448 25.10 20.58 38.97
C LEU A 448 26.60 20.84 38.67
N PHE A 449 26.88 21.64 37.65
CA PHE A 449 28.14 22.34 37.28
C PHE A 449 29.53 21.72 37.58
N ARG A 450 30.39 21.67 36.54
CA ARG A 450 31.69 22.39 36.51
C ARG A 450 32.31 22.50 35.10
N ARG A 451 33.08 23.57 34.87
CA ARG A 451 33.90 23.89 33.66
C ARG A 451 35.41 23.78 33.97
N ARG A 452 36.23 23.74 32.89
CA ARG A 452 37.70 23.99 32.73
C ARG A 452 38.49 22.75 32.26
N ASN A 453 39.55 22.83 31.46
CA ASN A 453 40.07 23.81 30.46
C ASN A 453 41.28 23.15 29.76
N LEU A 454 41.61 23.53 28.50
CA LEU A 454 42.96 23.79 27.93
C LEU A 454 43.13 23.40 26.44
N THR A 455 43.83 24.26 25.71
CA THR A 455 44.29 24.18 24.31
C THR A 455 45.81 24.45 24.25
N PRO A 456 46.51 24.13 23.14
CA PRO A 456 46.90 25.15 22.12
C PRO A 456 46.77 24.62 20.67
N PHE A 457 46.39 25.41 19.64
CA PHE A 457 47.15 26.42 18.85
C PHE A 457 48.50 25.91 18.28
N ILE A 458 48.82 26.04 16.98
CA ILE A 458 49.02 27.23 16.09
C ILE A 458 48.67 26.85 14.62
N GLY A 459 48.25 27.74 13.69
CA GLY A 459 47.91 29.17 13.76
C GLY A 459 47.69 29.84 12.37
N HIS A 460 47.25 31.12 12.40
CA HIS A 460 47.41 32.28 11.46
C HIS A 460 47.39 32.10 9.91
N GLU A 461 46.88 33.01 9.07
CA GLU A 461 46.16 34.32 9.17
C GLU A 461 45.46 34.53 7.79
N GLY A 462 44.30 35.20 7.65
CA GLY A 462 44.02 36.63 7.87
C GLY A 462 44.09 37.39 6.53
N VAL A 463 43.31 38.41 6.17
CA VAL A 463 42.13 39.13 6.75
C VAL A 463 41.35 39.71 5.52
N HIS A 464 40.24 40.47 5.55
CA HIS A 464 39.58 41.35 6.54
C HIS A 464 38.05 41.36 6.33
N GLU A 465 37.33 41.84 7.34
CA GLU A 465 35.91 42.26 7.34
C GLU A 465 35.82 43.49 8.28
N CYS A 466 34.84 44.39 8.06
CA CYS A 466 34.50 45.59 8.87
C CYS A 466 33.09 46.07 8.43
N ASP A 467 32.19 46.60 9.27
CA ASP A 467 32.20 46.80 10.73
C ASP A 467 30.80 47.24 11.27
N ILE A 468 30.50 46.92 12.54
CA ILE A 468 29.77 47.76 13.55
C ILE A 468 28.25 48.08 13.29
N ASP A 469 27.30 48.23 14.25
CA ASP A 469 27.32 48.38 15.72
C ASP A 469 26.12 47.67 16.42
N ALA A 470 26.12 47.62 17.75
CA ALA A 470 24.97 47.27 18.60
C ALA A 470 24.75 48.26 19.76
N SER A 471 23.82 49.21 19.62
CA SER A 471 23.29 49.97 20.77
C SER A 471 21.89 50.59 20.54
N SER A 472 20.86 50.04 21.20
CA SER A 472 19.58 50.73 21.47
C SER A 472 18.86 50.12 22.67
N ILE A 473 18.09 50.94 23.40
CA ILE A 473 17.80 50.79 24.83
C ILE A 473 16.41 50.16 25.14
N VAL A 474 16.37 49.51 26.31
CA VAL A 474 15.29 48.89 27.12
C VAL A 474 14.06 49.81 27.39
N PRO A 475 12.96 49.37 28.05
CA PRO A 475 11.96 48.31 27.78
C PRO A 475 10.52 48.88 27.57
N GLU A 476 9.51 48.03 27.29
CA GLU A 476 8.16 48.29 27.83
C GLU A 476 7.32 47.03 28.14
N TYR A 477 6.44 47.15 29.13
CA TYR A 477 5.61 46.08 29.69
C TYR A 477 4.29 45.89 28.91
N ARG A 478 3.81 44.64 28.82
CA ARG A 478 2.46 44.25 29.33
C ARG A 478 2.22 42.74 29.25
N TRP A 479 2.18 42.11 30.42
CA TRP A 479 1.37 40.90 30.63
C TRP A 479 -0.01 41.34 31.11
N SER A 480 -1.08 40.90 30.45
CA SER A 480 -2.45 41.02 30.96
C SER A 480 -3.01 39.64 31.25
N SER A 481 -2.93 39.24 32.52
CA SER A 481 -3.58 38.07 33.08
C SER A 481 -5.10 38.22 33.09
N VAL A 482 -5.83 37.30 32.47
CA VAL A 482 -7.24 37.01 32.83
C VAL A 482 -7.46 35.50 32.82
N TRP A 483 -7.21 34.88 33.98
CA TRP A 483 -7.85 33.63 34.40
C TRP A 483 -8.12 33.76 35.89
N GLN A 484 -9.37 34.00 36.24
CA GLN A 484 -9.86 34.00 37.62
C GLN A 484 -10.52 32.65 37.91
N PRO A 485 -10.31 32.05 39.09
CA PRO A 485 -10.93 30.79 39.47
C PRO A 485 -12.26 31.01 40.20
N CYS A 486 -13.18 30.04 40.07
CA CYS A 486 -14.25 29.82 41.03
C CYS A 486 -14.36 28.32 41.34
N GLU A 487 -14.04 27.95 42.57
CA GLU A 487 -14.45 26.68 43.18
C GLU A 487 -15.83 26.82 43.83
N ASP A 488 -16.51 25.68 43.98
CA ASP A 488 -17.53 25.34 44.97
C ASP A 488 -18.76 26.23 45.23
N ALA A 489 -19.95 25.67 44.96
CA ALA A 489 -21.01 25.57 45.96
C ALA A 489 -22.08 24.48 45.64
N CYS A 490 -22.22 23.53 46.56
CA CYS A 490 -23.46 22.83 46.97
C CYS A 490 -24.41 22.22 45.91
N ILE A 491 -24.63 20.90 46.00
CA ILE A 491 -25.71 20.31 46.83
C ILE A 491 -25.39 18.84 47.15
N SER A 492 -25.78 18.40 48.35
CA SER A 492 -25.50 17.08 48.91
C SER A 492 -26.75 16.19 48.95
N GLN A 493 -26.53 14.87 49.03
CA GLN A 493 -27.48 13.80 49.43
C GLN A 493 -28.72 13.54 48.56
N ILE A 494 -28.84 12.29 48.08
CA ILE A 494 -29.76 11.27 48.65
C ILE A 494 -29.47 9.90 48.01
N LEU A 495 -29.40 8.86 48.83
CA LEU A 495 -29.40 7.44 48.42
C LEU A 495 -30.84 6.92 48.38
N ALA A 496 -31.31 6.40 47.24
CA ALA A 496 -32.33 5.34 47.19
C ALA A 496 -32.42 4.71 45.77
N PRO A 497 -32.72 3.41 45.63
CA PRO A 497 -32.60 2.70 44.36
C PRO A 497 -33.92 2.63 43.58
N ARG A 498 -33.84 2.48 42.24
CA ARG A 498 -34.90 1.80 41.48
C ARG A 498 -34.37 1.14 40.20
N SER A 499 -34.84 -0.09 40.00
CA SER A 499 -34.52 -0.97 38.90
C SER A 499 -35.09 -0.50 37.57
N ALA A 500 -34.27 -0.55 36.52
CA ALA A 500 -34.72 -0.63 35.14
C ALA A 500 -33.96 -1.75 34.43
N ARG A 501 -34.67 -2.77 33.95
CA ARG A 501 -34.06 -3.83 33.12
C ARG A 501 -33.73 -3.22 31.75
N ILE A 502 -32.46 -2.93 31.50
CA ILE A 502 -32.01 -2.67 30.14
C ILE A 502 -31.99 -4.00 29.40
N HIS A 503 -32.90 -4.18 28.43
CA HIS A 503 -32.77 -5.26 27.46
C HIS A 503 -31.45 -5.10 26.71
N ALA A 504 -30.62 -6.15 26.71
CA ALA A 504 -29.38 -6.18 25.96
C ALA A 504 -29.68 -6.24 24.46
N ALA A 505 -29.85 -5.07 23.84
CA ALA A 505 -29.90 -4.95 22.39
C ALA A 505 -28.54 -5.38 21.81
N THR A 506 -28.55 -6.40 20.95
CA THR A 506 -27.38 -6.89 20.24
C THR A 506 -26.81 -5.79 19.35
N GLN A 507 -25.62 -5.29 19.70
CA GLN A 507 -24.95 -4.24 18.93
C GLN A 507 -24.38 -4.78 17.60
N PRO A 508 -24.43 -3.98 16.51
CA PRO A 508 -23.87 -4.35 15.21
C PRO A 508 -22.34 -4.55 15.28
N ARG A 509 -21.80 -5.42 14.42
CA ARG A 509 -20.44 -5.97 14.59
C ARG A 509 -19.49 -5.45 13.50
N LEU A 510 -18.30 -4.98 13.89
CA LEU A 510 -17.25 -4.56 12.94
C LEU A 510 -16.15 -5.62 12.87
N ILE A 511 -15.76 -6.01 11.65
CA ILE A 511 -14.65 -6.93 11.42
C ILE A 511 -13.74 -6.35 10.33
N VAL A 512 -12.44 -6.24 10.61
CA VAL A 512 -11.45 -5.61 9.71
C VAL A 512 -10.46 -6.66 9.22
N TYR A 513 -10.24 -6.71 7.91
CA TYR A 513 -9.38 -7.67 7.23
C TYR A 513 -8.23 -6.95 6.50
N GLY A 514 -6.99 -7.42 6.66
CA GLY A 514 -5.81 -6.84 5.98
C GLY A 514 -4.45 -7.27 6.55
N THR A 515 -3.33 -7.01 5.84
CA THR A 515 -1.95 -7.43 6.23
C THR A 515 -0.98 -6.26 6.48
N LEU A 516 -0.30 -6.07 7.63
CA LEU A 516 -0.01 -6.94 8.81
C LEU A 516 0.97 -8.12 8.58
N VAL A 517 1.70 -8.47 9.64
CA VAL A 517 2.56 -9.64 9.96
C VAL A 517 2.64 -9.67 11.49
N ASP A 518 2.26 -10.76 12.16
CA ASP A 518 2.39 -10.88 13.63
C ASP A 518 3.81 -11.32 14.02
N ARG A 519 4.27 -10.88 15.19
CA ARG A 519 5.51 -11.33 15.84
C ARG A 519 5.28 -12.08 17.16
N ARG A 520 4.06 -12.10 17.75
CA ARG A 520 3.78 -12.78 19.03
C ARG A 520 2.33 -13.25 19.21
N SER A 521 1.98 -14.38 18.59
CA SER A 521 1.02 -15.32 19.18
C SER A 521 1.22 -16.74 18.62
N THR A 522 1.30 -17.72 19.52
CA THR A 522 1.05 -19.13 19.17
C THR A 522 -0.45 -19.34 18.95
N PRO A 523 -0.87 -20.23 18.02
CA PRO A 523 -2.28 -20.44 17.76
C PRO A 523 -2.95 -21.19 18.91
N THR A 524 -3.88 -20.54 19.59
CA THR A 524 -4.84 -21.21 20.48
C THR A 524 -6.25 -20.80 20.07
N LEU A 525 -7.03 -21.72 19.50
CA LEU A 525 -8.42 -21.49 19.16
C LEU A 525 -9.27 -21.35 20.42
N HIS A 526 -9.95 -20.22 20.59
CA HIS A 526 -11.14 -20.12 21.43
C HIS A 526 -12.23 -19.31 20.74
N TRP A 527 -13.38 -19.94 20.50
CA TRP A 527 -14.58 -19.35 19.93
C TRP A 527 -15.50 -18.84 21.04
N ILE A 528 -15.97 -17.59 20.95
CA ILE A 528 -17.13 -17.10 21.71
C ILE A 528 -17.99 -16.23 20.76
N ALA A 529 -19.30 -16.51 20.77
CA ALA A 529 -20.31 -16.05 19.80
C ALA A 529 -20.55 -14.52 19.74
#